data_AF-F4CTP4-F1
#
_entry.id   AF-F4CTP4-F1
#
_cell.length_a   1.000
_cell.length_b   1.000
_cell.length_c   1.000
_cell.angle_alpha   90.00
_cell.angle_beta   90.00
_cell.angle_gamma   90.00
#
_symmetry.space_group_name_H-M   'P 1'
#
loop_
_entity.id
_entity.type
_entity.pdbx_description
1 polymer ?
#
loop_
_entity_poly.entity_id
_entity_poly.type
_entity_poly.pdbx_seq_one_letter_code
_entity_poly.pdbx_strand_id
1 'polypeptide(L)'
;MGADDDPPGRWSIRGDPARLEEAAAALRGSAAEWIFGAQFPGEYVMSGIARLLDGLAGQMRENPEALGPGVVSAATDLSGHVLRYLPELVDRPGRTSNRDDRSG
;
A
#
# COMPACT_ATOMS: atom_id res chain seq x y z
N MET A 1 -33.51 7.98 -3.18
CA MET A 1 -32.38 8.03 -2.23
C MET A 1 -31.27 7.25 -2.91
N GLY A 2 -30.30 7.95 -3.51
CA GLY A 2 -29.35 7.37 -4.46
C GLY A 2 -28.08 6.89 -3.76
N ALA A 3 -27.75 5.63 -3.97
CA ALA A 3 -26.47 5.03 -3.67
C ALA A 3 -26.19 3.99 -4.77
N ASP A 4 -24.93 3.88 -5.16
CA ASP A 4 -24.33 2.69 -5.82
C ASP A 4 -24.39 2.53 -7.34
N ASP A 5 -24.22 3.61 -8.12
CA ASP A 5 -23.88 3.47 -9.55
C ASP A 5 -22.80 4.49 -10.00
N ASP A 6 -21.62 4.45 -9.38
CA ASP A 6 -20.42 4.95 -10.07
C ASP A 6 -19.77 3.76 -10.80
N PRO A 7 -19.71 3.75 -12.14
CA PRO A 7 -19.34 2.57 -12.90
C PRO A 7 -17.86 2.22 -12.67
N PRO A 8 -17.54 0.94 -12.38
CA PRO A 8 -16.18 0.47 -12.06
C PRO A 8 -15.15 0.66 -13.19
N GLY A 9 -15.58 1.11 -14.37
CA GLY A 9 -14.72 1.34 -15.54
C GLY A 9 -14.12 2.76 -15.65
N ARG A 10 -14.71 3.78 -15.03
CA ARG A 10 -14.20 5.16 -15.13
C ARG A 10 -12.87 5.34 -14.40
N TRP A 11 -12.62 4.51 -13.39
CA TRP A 11 -11.48 4.59 -12.49
C TRP A 11 -10.33 3.68 -12.94
N SER A 12 -10.55 2.66 -13.76
CA SER A 12 -9.45 1.83 -14.29
C SER A 12 -8.48 2.60 -15.21
N ILE A 13 -8.92 3.71 -15.81
CA ILE A 13 -8.07 4.58 -16.66
C ILE A 13 -7.57 5.81 -15.90
N ARG A 14 -8.34 6.29 -14.91
CA ARG A 14 -8.03 7.52 -14.15
C ARG A 14 -7.44 7.27 -12.76
N GLY A 15 -7.34 6.01 -12.34
CA GLY A 15 -6.97 5.62 -10.99
C GLY A 15 -8.07 5.95 -9.96
N ASP A 16 -7.97 5.31 -8.80
CA ASP A 16 -8.85 5.52 -7.65
C ASP A 16 -8.08 6.25 -6.54
N PRO A 17 -8.30 7.56 -6.32
CA PRO A 17 -7.59 8.29 -5.28
C PRO A 17 -7.89 7.78 -3.87
N ALA A 18 -9.09 7.24 -3.62
CA ALA A 18 -9.44 6.68 -2.30
C ALA A 18 -8.66 5.38 -2.03
N ARG A 19 -8.45 4.53 -3.03
CA ARG A 19 -7.60 3.34 -2.90
C ARG A 19 -6.13 3.65 -2.67
N LEU A 20 -5.62 4.73 -3.26
CA LEU A 20 -4.25 5.17 -2.99
C LEU A 20 -4.07 5.56 -1.52
N GLU A 21 -5.05 6.27 -0.95
CA GLU A 21 -5.04 6.61 0.48
C GLU A 21 -5.23 5.40 1.39
N GLU A 22 -6.09 4.46 0.99
CA GLU A 22 -6.26 3.20 1.72
C GLU A 22 -4.93 2.42 1.77
N ALA A 23 -4.22 2.32 0.64
CA ALA A 23 -2.91 1.71 0.58
C ALA A 23 -1.87 2.48 1.43
N ALA A 24 -1.90 3.82 1.40
CA ALA A 24 -1.03 4.65 2.24
C ALA A 24 -1.34 4.46 3.74
N ALA A 25 -2.60 4.32 4.12
CA ALA A 25 -3.02 4.02 5.47
C ALA A 25 -2.57 2.63 5.91
N ALA A 26 -2.70 1.62 5.04
CA ALA A 26 -2.21 0.27 5.31
C ALA A 26 -0.69 0.24 5.53
N LEU A 27 0.08 0.97 4.71
CA LEU A 27 1.55 1.09 4.86
C LEU A 27 1.96 1.79 6.16
N ARG A 28 1.17 2.77 6.65
CA ARG A 28 1.42 3.44 7.93
C ARG A 28 0.99 2.62 9.13
N GLY A 29 -0.14 1.92 9.01
CA GLY A 29 -0.73 1.10 10.06
C GLY A 29 -0.05 -0.27 10.22
N SER A 30 0.63 -0.74 9.18
CA SER A 30 1.53 -1.88 9.28
C SER A 30 2.79 -1.42 9.98
N ALA A 31 2.76 -1.48 11.31
CA ALA A 31 3.94 -1.34 12.11
C ALA A 31 5.00 -2.27 11.53
N ALA A 32 6.17 -1.73 11.21
CA ALA A 32 7.38 -2.50 11.03
C ALA A 32 7.72 -3.13 12.39
N GLU A 33 6.86 -4.03 12.89
CA GLU A 33 7.11 -4.82 14.07
C GLU A 33 8.28 -5.72 13.74
N TRP A 34 9.46 -5.19 14.03
CA TRP A 34 10.62 -5.96 14.43
C TRP A 34 10.96 -7.09 13.46
N ILE A 35 11.23 -6.73 12.20
CA ILE A 35 12.04 -7.61 11.35
C ILE A 35 13.48 -7.46 11.87
N PHE A 36 13.82 -8.16 12.96
CA PHE A 36 15.15 -8.24 13.60
C PHE A 36 15.59 -7.14 14.59
N GLY A 37 14.69 -6.53 15.37
CA GLY A 37 15.09 -5.73 16.55
C GLY A 37 15.89 -4.45 16.29
N ALA A 38 15.84 -3.93 15.07
CA ALA A 38 16.25 -2.58 14.73
C ALA A 38 15.16 -1.92 13.86
N GLN A 39 15.07 -0.60 13.90
CA GLN A 39 14.19 0.19 13.03
C GLN A 39 14.75 0.12 11.59
N PHE A 40 14.40 -0.92 10.82
CA PHE A 40 15.03 -1.23 9.54
C PHE A 40 14.66 -0.21 8.42
N PRO A 41 15.48 -0.10 7.35
CA PRO A 41 15.24 0.76 6.18
C PRO A 41 13.86 0.59 5.53
N GLY A 42 13.23 -0.58 5.71
CA GLY A 42 11.89 -0.88 5.19
C GLY A 42 10.81 0.06 5.75
N GLU A 43 10.89 0.48 7.01
CA GLU A 43 9.90 1.40 7.59
C GLU A 43 9.97 2.79 6.95
N TYR A 44 11.19 3.27 6.67
CA TYR A 44 11.41 4.52 5.95
C TYR A 44 10.91 4.44 4.50
N VAL A 45 11.13 3.30 3.83
CA VAL A 45 10.62 3.07 2.47
C VAL A 45 9.10 3.01 2.48
N MET A 46 8.47 2.26 3.39
CA MET A 46 7.00 2.20 3.52
C MET A 46 6.40 3.57 3.83
N SER A 47 7.01 4.33 4.74
CA SER A 47 6.60 5.70 5.06
C SER A 47 6.76 6.65 3.87
N GLY A 48 7.84 6.50 3.09
CA GLY A 48 8.07 7.26 1.87
C GLY A 48 7.03 6.96 0.79
N ILE A 49 6.72 5.68 0.58
CA ILE A 49 5.70 5.24 -0.36
C ILE A 49 4.32 5.71 0.08
N ALA A 50 3.97 5.62 1.37
CA ALA A 50 2.70 6.12 1.88
C ALA A 50 2.52 7.62 1.60
N ARG A 51 3.55 8.43 1.85
CA ARG A 51 3.52 9.87 1.53
C ARG A 51 3.39 10.14 0.03
N LEU A 52 4.04 9.34 -0.80
CA LEU A 52 3.92 9.45 -2.25
C LEU A 52 2.49 9.15 -2.73
N LEU A 53 1.88 8.08 -2.22
CA LEU A 53 0.51 7.69 -2.56
C LEU A 53 -0.51 8.74 -2.12
N ASP A 54 -0.38 9.28 -0.90
CA ASP A 54 -1.22 10.40 -0.45
C ASP A 54 -1.09 11.63 -1.35
N GLY A 55 0.15 11.99 -1.71
CA GLY A 55 0.41 13.14 -2.58
C GLY A 55 -0.19 12.98 -3.97
N LEU A 56 -0.10 11.76 -4.53
CA LEU A 56 -0.72 11.42 -5.81
C LEU A 56 -2.26 11.43 -5.70
N ALA A 57 -2.84 10.89 -4.63
CA ALA A 57 -4.28 10.96 -4.40
C ALA A 57 -4.78 12.41 -4.30
N GLY A 58 -4.03 13.29 -3.63
CA GLY A 58 -4.30 14.73 -3.59
C GLY A 58 -4.27 15.35 -4.99
N GLN A 59 -3.21 15.10 -5.76
CA GLN A 59 -3.09 15.60 -7.14
C GLN A 59 -4.21 15.07 -8.06
N MET A 60 -4.64 13.82 -7.92
CA MET A 60 -5.76 13.27 -8.68
C MET A 60 -7.09 13.98 -8.39
N ARG A 61 -7.26 14.53 -7.19
CA ARG A 61 -8.46 15.29 -6.82
C ARG A 61 -8.37 16.75 -7.24
N GLU A 62 -7.21 17.37 -7.04
CA GLU A 62 -7.01 18.80 -7.24
C GLU A 62 -6.73 19.16 -8.70
N ASN A 63 -5.95 18.33 -9.41
CA ASN A 63 -5.51 18.57 -10.77
C ASN A 63 -5.19 17.25 -11.52
N PRO A 64 -6.22 16.46 -11.87
CA PRO A 64 -6.04 15.14 -12.50
C PRO A 64 -5.33 15.21 -13.86
N GLU A 65 -5.49 16.30 -14.61
CA GLU A 65 -4.84 16.48 -15.91
C GLU A 65 -3.33 16.71 -15.84
N ALA A 66 -2.80 17.11 -14.67
CA ALA A 66 -1.35 17.25 -14.46
C ALA A 66 -0.63 15.91 -14.33
N LEU A 67 -1.35 14.83 -14.03
CA LEU A 67 -0.78 13.50 -13.89
C LEU A 67 -0.77 12.75 -15.22
N GLY A 68 0.42 12.35 -15.65
CA GLY A 68 0.56 11.47 -16.80
C GLY A 68 -0.12 10.11 -16.56
N PRO A 69 -0.73 9.49 -17.58
CA PRO A 69 -1.45 8.21 -17.42
C PRO A 69 -0.56 7.07 -16.90
N GLY A 70 0.75 7.10 -17.20
CA GLY A 70 1.70 6.13 -16.66
C GLY A 70 1.89 6.24 -15.14
N VAL A 71 1.85 7.46 -14.58
CA VAL A 71 1.95 7.68 -13.13
C VAL A 71 0.70 7.15 -12.44
N VAL A 72 -0.47 7.46 -13.00
CA VAL A 72 -1.76 6.97 -12.50
C VAL A 72 -1.84 5.45 -12.52
N SER A 73 -1.42 4.81 -13.62
CA SER A 73 -1.37 3.35 -13.73
C SER A 73 -0.43 2.75 -12.70
N ALA A 74 0.80 3.26 -12.60
CA ALA A 74 1.79 2.75 -11.65
C ALA A 74 1.32 2.88 -10.19
N ALA A 75 0.70 4.01 -9.84
CA ALA A 75 0.15 4.23 -8.50
C ALA A 75 -1.03 3.29 -8.20
N THR A 76 -1.87 3.03 -9.20
CA THR A 76 -3.00 2.09 -9.08
C THR A 76 -2.50 0.66 -8.88
N ASP A 77 -1.52 0.21 -9.68
CA ASP A 77 -0.90 -1.12 -9.55
C ASP A 77 -0.21 -1.28 -8.19
N LEU A 78 0.54 -0.25 -7.76
CA LEU A 78 1.23 -0.25 -6.47
C LEU A 78 0.23 -0.34 -5.31
N SER A 79 -0.85 0.44 -5.35
CA SER A 79 -1.90 0.41 -4.33
C SER A 79 -2.58 -0.96 -4.28
N GLY A 80 -2.86 -1.56 -5.44
CA GLY A 80 -3.38 -2.92 -5.53
C GLY A 80 -2.42 -3.96 -4.94
N HIS A 81 -1.12 -3.83 -5.17
CA HIS A 81 -0.11 -4.71 -4.60
C HIS A 81 -0.04 -4.58 -3.07
N VAL A 82 0.00 -3.36 -2.56
CA VAL A 82 0.01 -3.08 -1.12
C VAL A 82 -1.22 -3.68 -0.44
N LEU A 83 -2.42 -3.36 -0.93
CA LEU A 83 -3.66 -3.83 -0.30
C LEU A 83 -3.83 -5.35 -0.37
N ARG A 84 -3.21 -6.01 -1.35
CA ARG A 84 -3.23 -7.47 -1.47
C ARG A 84 -2.25 -8.14 -0.52
N TYR A 85 -0.99 -7.72 -0.53
CA TYR A 85 0.10 -8.49 0.08
C TYR A 85 0.50 -8.02 1.47
N LEU A 86 0.24 -6.76 1.81
CA LEU A 86 0.56 -6.23 3.14
C LEU A 86 -0.27 -6.91 4.25
N PRO A 87 -1.59 -7.16 4.08
CA PRO A 87 -2.34 -7.97 5.06
C PRO A 87 -1.82 -9.41 5.17
N GLU A 88 -1.46 -10.05 4.04
CA GLU A 88 -0.87 -11.40 4.02
C GLU A 88 0.46 -11.48 4.79
N LEU A 89 1.22 -10.38 4.86
CA LEU A 89 2.48 -10.30 5.62
C LEU A 89 2.24 -10.14 7.12
N VAL A 90 1.23 -9.37 7.52
CA VAL A 90 0.86 -9.16 8.93
C VAL A 90 0.21 -10.41 9.54
N ASP A 91 -0.64 -11.12 8.77
CA ASP A 91 -1.34 -12.33 9.22
C ASP A 91 -0.45 -13.59 9.27
N ARG A 92 0.84 -13.48 8.95
CA ARG A 92 1.78 -14.60 8.97
C ARG A 92 2.66 -14.54 10.23
N PRO A 93 2.23 -15.08 11.38
CA PRO A 93 3.07 -15.12 12.57
C PRO A 93 4.28 -16.03 12.31
N GLY A 94 5.48 -15.48 12.52
CA GLY A 94 6.75 -16.16 12.78
C GLY A 94 7.00 -17.50 12.09
N ARG A 95 7.67 -17.48 10.93
CA ARG A 95 8.56 -18.61 10.57
C ARG A 95 9.87 -18.47 11.37
N THR A 96 9.80 -18.54 12.69
CA THR A 96 10.97 -18.91 13.49
C THR A 96 11.16 -20.40 13.27
N SER A 97 12.01 -20.73 12.30
CA SER A 97 12.47 -22.10 12.10
C SER A 97 13.23 -22.51 13.35
N ASN A 98 12.55 -23.28 14.21
CA ASN A 98 13.14 -24.00 15.33
C ASN A 98 14.29 -24.86 14.79
N ARG A 99 15.52 -24.40 15.02
CA ARG A 99 16.75 -25.13 14.73
C ARG A 99 17.58 -25.27 16.00
N ASP A 100 16.90 -25.49 17.11
CA ASP A 100 17.47 -25.98 18.35
C ASP A 100 16.75 -27.29 18.63
N ASP A 101 17.30 -28.41 18.14
CA ASP A 101 17.02 -29.78 18.62
C ASP A 101 17.80 -30.79 17.76
N ARG A 102 19.13 -30.72 17.82
CA ARG A 102 19.98 -31.91 17.60
C ARG A 102 21.38 -31.70 18.17
N SER A 103 21.45 -31.74 19.50
CA SER A 103 22.66 -32.11 20.23
C SER A 103 22.21 -32.91 21.44
N GLY A 104 22.39 -34.23 21.36
CA GLY A 104 22.02 -35.23 22.33
C GLY A 104 22.45 -36.59 21.80
#